data_AF-A0AAV9K147-F1
#
_entry.id   AF-A0AAV9K147-F1
#
_cell.length_a   1.000
_cell.length_b   1.000
_cell.length_c   1.000
_cell.angle_alpha   90.00
_cell.angle_beta   90.00
_cell.angle_gamma   90.00
#
_symmetry.space_group_name_H-M   'P 1'
#
loop_
_entity.id
_entity.type
_entity.pdbx_description
1 polymer ?
#
loop_
_entity_poly.entity_id
_entity_poly.type
_entity_poly.pdbx_seq_one_letter_code
_entity_poly.pdbx_strand_id
1 'polypeptide(L)'
;MKKLNLDWGAASNQRMHDLNMLDVFSLKAYESSALNKEKMKRYHDQRIEKREFVVSDLVLLFNSRLCLFLGKLKSKWTGPFLLTKVLPHGTVELK
;
A
#
# COMPACT_ATOMS: atom_id res chain seq x y z
N MET A 1 45.86 -36.95 4.15
CA MET A 1 44.56 -37.03 3.44
C MET A 1 43.49 -36.37 4.29
N LYS A 2 42.72 -35.41 3.76
CA LYS A 2 41.59 -34.82 4.50
C LYS A 2 40.41 -35.81 4.46
N LYS A 3 39.94 -36.26 5.62
CA LYS A 3 38.70 -37.03 5.75
C LYS A 3 37.52 -36.10 5.48
N LEU A 4 36.72 -36.39 4.47
CA LEU A 4 35.43 -35.73 4.25
C LEU A 4 34.40 -36.42 5.15
N ASN A 5 33.82 -35.68 6.09
CA ASN A 5 32.68 -36.15 6.88
C ASN A 5 31.42 -36.12 5.99
N LEU A 6 31.10 -37.26 5.38
CA LEU A 6 29.92 -37.48 4.55
C LEU A 6 28.81 -38.15 5.38
N ASP A 7 28.40 -37.52 6.49
CA ASP A 7 27.19 -37.96 7.20
C ASP A 7 25.96 -37.40 6.49
N TRP A 8 25.45 -38.19 5.54
CA TRP A 8 24.27 -37.87 4.76
C TRP A 8 23.01 -37.69 5.62
N GLY A 9 22.90 -38.40 6.75
CA GLY A 9 21.75 -38.30 7.65
C GLY A 9 21.72 -36.98 8.39
N ALA A 10 22.85 -36.59 8.99
CA ALA A 10 22.99 -35.28 9.63
C ALA A 10 22.79 -34.12 8.64
N ALA A 11 23.36 -34.23 7.43
CA ALA A 11 23.16 -33.22 6.38
C ALA A 11 21.71 -33.13 5.91
N SER A 12 20.98 -34.25 5.86
CA SER A 12 19.55 -34.25 5.52
C SER A 12 18.70 -33.57 6.59
N ASN A 13 18.96 -33.87 7.86
CA ASN A 13 18.24 -33.26 8.99
C ASN A 13 18.51 -31.76 9.10
N GLN A 14 19.77 -31.34 8.90
CA GLN A 14 20.13 -29.92 8.88
C GLN A 14 19.38 -29.18 7.77
N ARG A 15 19.35 -29.72 6.56
CA ARG A 15 18.59 -29.11 5.45
C ARG A 15 17.10 -28.98 5.76
N MET A 16 16.48 -30.02 6.34
CA MET A 16 15.07 -29.96 6.74
C MET A 16 14.82 -28.90 7.81
N HIS A 17 15.71 -28.82 8.81
CA HIS A 17 15.64 -27.80 9.86
C HIS A 17 15.75 -26.38 9.27
N ASP A 18 16.71 -26.17 8.36
CA ASP A 18 16.93 -24.88 7.72
C ASP A 18 15.71 -24.45 6.88
N LEU A 19 15.10 -25.39 6.14
CA LEU A 19 13.86 -25.14 5.38
C LEU A 19 12.70 -24.73 6.30
N ASN A 20 12.48 -25.47 7.39
CA ASN A 20 11.43 -25.14 8.35
C ASN A 20 11.65 -23.76 8.99
N MET A 21 12.91 -23.41 9.30
CA MET A 21 13.26 -22.08 9.80
C MET A 21 12.93 -20.99 8.79
N LEU A 22 13.22 -21.19 7.49
CA LEU A 22 12.87 -20.24 6.43
C LEU A 22 11.37 -20.00 6.32
N ASP A 23 10.56 -21.06 6.44
CA ASP A 23 9.09 -20.93 6.43
C ASP A 23 8.59 -20.12 7.62
N VAL A 24 9.14 -20.36 8.82
CA VAL A 24 8.82 -19.58 10.02
C VAL A 24 9.20 -18.10 9.85
N PHE A 25 10.38 -17.81 9.29
CA PHE A 25 10.79 -16.42 9.02
C PHE A 25 9.87 -15.74 8.02
N SER A 26 9.47 -16.44 6.96
CA SER A 26 8.56 -15.93 5.94
C SER A 26 7.19 -15.60 6.55
N LEU A 27 6.64 -16.52 7.35
CA LEU A 27 5.36 -16.31 8.04
C LEU A 27 5.42 -15.08 8.96
N LYS A 28 6.48 -14.97 9.77
CA LYS A 28 6.70 -13.81 10.65
C LYS A 28 6.81 -12.50 9.87
N ALA A 29 7.48 -12.51 8.72
CA ALA A 29 7.56 -11.35 7.84
C ALA A 29 6.18 -10.95 7.29
N TYR A 30 5.36 -11.92 6.89
CA TYR A 30 3.99 -11.64 6.42
C TYR A 30 3.09 -11.10 7.53
N GLU A 31 3.10 -11.70 8.72
CA GLU A 31 2.31 -11.24 9.87
C GLU A 31 2.68 -9.82 10.27
N SER A 32 3.98 -9.53 10.37
CA SER A 32 4.45 -8.17 10.70
C SER A 32 4.12 -7.16 9.60
N SER A 33 4.21 -7.54 8.32
CA SER A 33 3.78 -6.70 7.20
C SER A 33 2.27 -6.39 7.26
N ALA A 34 1.45 -7.41 7.53
CA ALA A 34 0.00 -7.25 7.66
C ALA A 34 -0.36 -6.30 8.82
N LEU A 35 0.26 -6.49 9.99
CA LEU A 35 0.08 -5.62 11.15
C LEU A 35 0.49 -4.17 10.85
N ASN A 36 1.60 -3.95 10.15
CA ASN A 36 2.05 -2.61 9.80
C ASN A 36 1.07 -1.91 8.85
N LYS A 37 0.57 -2.63 7.83
CA LYS A 37 -0.45 -2.11 6.91
C LYS A 37 -1.73 -1.76 7.64
N GLU A 38 -2.16 -2.60 8.58
CA GLU A 38 -3.37 -2.35 9.37
C GLU A 38 -3.20 -1.12 10.28
N LYS A 39 -2.06 -0.99 10.97
CA LYS A 39 -1.76 0.19 11.80
C LYS A 39 -1.73 1.47 10.97
N MET A 40 -1.09 1.44 9.80
CA MET A 40 -1.08 2.60 8.89
C MET A 40 -2.48 2.94 8.40
N LYS A 41 -3.29 1.95 8.01
CA LYS A 41 -4.67 2.17 7.61
C LYS A 41 -5.45 2.86 8.72
N ARG A 42 -5.40 2.35 9.96
CA ARG A 42 -6.09 2.96 11.12
C ARG A 42 -5.62 4.40 11.35
N TYR A 43 -4.31 4.63 11.29
CA TYR A 43 -3.73 5.97 11.45
C TYR A 43 -4.21 6.95 10.36
N HIS A 44 -4.25 6.51 9.11
CA HIS A 44 -4.73 7.34 8.01
C HIS A 44 -6.24 7.59 8.12
N ASP A 45 -7.04 6.55 8.35
CA ASP A 45 -8.49 6.64 8.48
C ASP A 45 -8.90 7.60 9.62
N GLN A 46 -8.17 7.61 10.73
CA GLN A 46 -8.39 8.55 11.83
C GLN A 46 -8.13 10.02 11.46
N ARG A 47 -7.26 10.27 10.47
CA ARG A 47 -6.86 11.61 10.04
C ARG A 47 -7.61 12.11 8.81
N ILE A 48 -8.39 11.24 8.17
CA ILE A 48 -9.25 11.65 7.04
C ILE A 48 -10.42 12.45 7.61
N GLU A 49 -10.38 13.77 7.43
CA GLU A 49 -11.51 14.64 7.69
C GLU A 49 -12.60 14.39 6.65
N LYS A 50 -13.81 14.09 7.11
CA LYS A 50 -14.98 14.00 6.22
C LYS A 50 -15.31 15.40 5.73
N ARG A 51 -15.18 15.63 4.43
CA ARG A 51 -15.66 16.84 3.76
C ARG A 51 -16.99 16.53 3.10
N GLU A 52 -18.00 17.30 3.43
CA GLU A 52 -19.29 17.26 2.76
C GLU A 52 -19.27 18.30 1.64
N PHE A 53 -19.71 17.90 0.45
CA PHE A 53 -19.82 18.79 -0.70
C PHE A 53 -21.25 19.27 -0.84
N VAL A 54 -21.42 20.54 -1.18
CA VAL A 54 -22.71 21.14 -1.48
C VAL A 54 -22.79 21.44 -2.98
N VAL A 55 -23.99 21.37 -3.54
CA VAL A 55 -24.23 21.77 -4.93
C VAL A 55 -23.83 23.25 -5.10
N SER A 56 -23.10 23.56 -6.15
CA SER A 56 -22.48 24.86 -6.46
C SER A 56 -21.13 25.14 -5.78
N ASP A 57 -20.57 24.20 -5.03
CA ASP A 57 -19.19 24.34 -4.54
C ASP A 57 -18.18 24.33 -5.69
N LEU A 58 -17.11 25.11 -5.53
CA LEU A 58 -15.94 25.12 -6.40
C LEU A 58 -14.89 24.12 -5.89
N VAL A 59 -14.62 23.08 -6.67
CA VAL A 59 -13.67 22.01 -6.30
C VAL A 59 -12.55 21.87 -7.32
N LEU A 60 -11.38 21.41 -6.86
CA LEU A 60 -10.24 21.10 -7.73
C LEU A 60 -10.16 19.60 -7.96
N LEU A 61 -9.90 19.18 -9.20
CA LEU A 61 -9.73 17.77 -9.53
C LEU A 61 -8.26 17.35 -9.39
N PHE A 62 -8.00 16.36 -8.53
CA PHE A 62 -6.68 15.76 -8.41
C PHE A 62 -6.41 14.74 -9.52
N ASN A 63 -5.34 14.93 -10.27
CA ASN A 63 -4.90 14.00 -11.30
C ASN A 63 -3.88 13.01 -10.74
N SER A 64 -4.32 11.77 -10.49
CA SER A 64 -3.46 10.67 -10.02
C SER A 64 -2.45 10.18 -11.06
N ARG A 65 -2.71 10.41 -12.36
CA ARG A 65 -1.88 9.96 -13.49
C ARG A 65 -0.69 10.87 -13.77
N LEU A 66 -0.69 12.12 -13.30
CA LEU A 66 0.44 13.06 -13.44
C LEU A 66 1.66 12.71 -12.56
N CYS A 67 1.88 11.43 -12.30
CA CYS A 67 2.81 10.99 -11.27
C CYS A 67 4.25 10.72 -11.75
N LEU A 68 4.60 10.87 -13.04
CA LEU A 68 5.85 10.25 -13.53
C LEU A 68 6.74 11.05 -14.49
N PHE A 69 6.46 12.31 -14.83
CA PHE A 69 7.33 13.03 -15.79
C PHE A 69 8.44 13.85 -15.12
N LEU A 70 9.70 13.52 -15.44
CA LEU A 70 10.94 14.18 -15.01
C LEU A 70 11.21 15.55 -15.68
N GLY A 71 10.22 16.12 -16.39
CA GLY A 71 10.37 17.35 -17.17
C GLY A 71 9.25 18.35 -16.91
N LYS A 72 9.55 19.39 -16.14
CA LYS A 72 8.69 20.47 -15.60
C LYS A 72 7.66 20.03 -14.55
N LEU A 73 7.76 20.63 -13.37
CA LEU A 73 6.80 20.55 -12.26
C LEU A 73 5.46 21.14 -12.72
N LYS A 74 4.50 20.28 -13.08
CA LYS A 74 3.10 20.67 -13.28
C LYS A 74 2.31 20.41 -11.99
N SER A 75 1.33 21.26 -11.68
CA SER A 75 0.39 20.96 -10.59
C SER A 75 -0.40 19.69 -10.90
N LYS A 76 -0.60 18.84 -9.89
CA LYS A 76 -1.50 17.68 -10.02
C LYS A 76 -2.98 18.08 -9.96
N TRP A 77 -3.26 19.29 -9.49
CA TRP A 77 -4.60 19.86 -9.43
C TRP A 77 -4.94 20.51 -10.76
N THR A 78 -6.13 20.18 -11.26
CA THR A 78 -6.71 20.76 -12.47
C THR A 78 -7.96 21.51 -12.08
N GLY A 79 -8.10 22.75 -12.59
CA GLY A 79 -9.34 23.50 -12.77
C GLY A 79 -10.24 23.72 -11.54
N PRO A 80 -10.77 24.93 -11.34
CA PRO A 80 -11.96 25.08 -10.51
C PRO A 80 -13.18 24.54 -11.28
N PHE A 81 -13.82 23.51 -10.74
CA PHE A 81 -15.04 22.92 -11.29
C PHE A 81 -16.23 23.23 -10.39
N LEU A 82 -17.37 23.51 -11.00
CA LEU A 82 -18.62 23.69 -10.26
C LEU A 82 -19.27 22.33 -10.03
N LEU A 83 -19.61 22.04 -8.78
CA LEU A 83 -20.28 20.81 -8.42
C LEU A 83 -21.77 20.90 -8.75
N THR A 84 -22.24 20.03 -9.66
CA THR A 84 -23.62 20.07 -10.17
C THR A 84 -24.54 19.17 -9.36
N LYS A 85 -24.08 17.99 -8.95
CA LYS A 85 -24.84 17.04 -8.14
C LYS A 85 -23.93 16.23 -7.22
N VAL A 86 -24.45 15.89 -6.05
CA VAL A 86 -23.85 14.94 -5.10
C VAL A 86 -24.76 13.72 -5.03
N LEU A 87 -24.23 12.54 -5.34
CA LEU A 87 -24.95 11.29 -5.21
C LEU A 87 -24.76 10.69 -3.80
N PRO A 88 -25.72 9.93 -3.26
CA PRO A 88 -25.66 9.39 -1.89
C PRO A 88 -24.47 8.45 -1.62
N HIS A 89 -23.84 7.92 -2.68
CA HIS A 89 -22.64 7.08 -2.58
C HIS A 89 -21.32 7.87 -2.62
N GLY A 90 -21.37 9.21 -2.56
CA GLY A 90 -20.19 10.08 -2.52
C GLY A 90 -19.59 10.44 -3.89
N THR A 91 -20.20 9.99 -4.98
CA THR A 91 -19.83 10.46 -6.32
C THR A 91 -20.39 11.86 -6.55
N VAL A 92 -19.61 12.69 -7.22
CA VAL A 92 -19.94 14.08 -7.53
C VAL A 92 -19.89 14.30 -9.04
N GLU A 93 -20.90 14.99 -9.58
CA GLU A 93 -20.92 15.45 -10.97
C GLU A 93 -20.33 16.85 -11.04
N LEU A 94 -19.35 17.04 -11.92
CA LEU A 94 -18.70 18.33 -12.18
C LEU A 94 -19.20 18.92 -13.51
N LYS A 95 -19.30 20.24 -13.59
CA LYS A 95 -19.63 20.97 -14.82
C LYS A 95 -18.39 21.31 -15.65
#